data_AF-A0AAX3MYL7-F1
#
_entry.id   AF-A0AAX3MYL7-F1
#
_cell.length_a   1.000
_cell.length_b   1.000
_cell.length_c   1.000
_cell.angle_alpha   90.00
_cell.angle_beta   90.00
_cell.angle_gamma   90.00
#
_symmetry.space_group_name_H-M   'P 1'
#
loop_
_entity.id
_entity.type
_entity.pdbx_description
1 polymer ?
#
loop_
_entity_poly.entity_id
_entity_poly.type
_entity_poly.pdbx_seq_one_letter_code
_entity_poly.pdbx_strand_id
1 'polypeptide(L)'
;MERSRKLDHVGLAVIHAAKKRGQRSSVKNKASARKKGSKLKPAMRKKNNAKRHKHPRQPQAPLPLDHEGPLQKAYAAGYKEGMYHGGEAIVERLIPSGRILPGITAEALIQSGLMQHQAEMLEITDSEQVADEIRSALDERRSFSLVRLGDGELLTLAYGTVISSTEAHELGAFLPYAGVPLPDASVQSLLLDSIMKADYVGVPMSRRPEFQMLLFAVSQHYGWSLTQNRLTSSLINYQLHHYGLLLPFLAEQRVLLIGNRAAETADMMRKQGVNVTGSVSPVRGFEDIERVLEQCRRYEFDICLIAAGVPAVVLCQRIASEDKKVAIDIGHLADQMIQESQQ
;
A
#
# COMPACT_ATOMS: atom_id res chain seq x y z
N MET A 1 29.83 7.38 -18.25
CA MET A 1 28.77 7.06 -19.24
C MET A 1 28.06 5.80 -18.79
N GLU A 2 26.78 6.00 -18.48
CA GLU A 2 25.69 5.04 -18.21
C GLU A 2 26.00 3.62 -17.75
N ARG A 3 25.71 3.37 -16.46
CA ARG A 3 25.31 2.05 -15.97
C ARG A 3 23.81 2.09 -15.66
N SER A 4 23.05 1.47 -16.56
CA SER A 4 21.62 1.23 -16.47
C SER A 4 21.27 0.48 -15.17
N ARG A 5 20.47 1.11 -14.30
CA ARG A 5 19.92 0.50 -13.08
C ARG A 5 18.71 -0.35 -13.46
N LYS A 6 18.80 -1.67 -13.26
CA LYS A 6 17.66 -2.59 -13.31
C LYS A 6 16.74 -2.29 -12.12
N LEU A 7 15.49 -1.91 -12.41
CA LEU A 7 14.41 -1.78 -11.44
C LEU A 7 13.88 -3.18 -11.11
N ASP A 8 14.00 -3.63 -9.86
CA ASP A 8 13.64 -4.98 -9.43
C ASP A 8 12.20 -5.04 -8.85
N HIS A 9 11.39 -5.93 -9.45
CA HIS A 9 9.96 -6.20 -9.21
C HIS A 9 9.64 -6.99 -7.91
N VAL A 10 10.25 -6.66 -6.77
CA VAL A 10 10.10 -7.49 -5.54
C VAL A 10 8.82 -7.15 -4.75
N GLY A 11 8.22 -5.96 -4.92
CA GLY A 11 7.08 -5.48 -4.12
C GLY A 11 5.72 -6.16 -4.36
N LEU A 12 5.50 -6.82 -5.50
CA LEU A 12 4.17 -7.38 -5.86
C LEU A 12 3.86 -8.75 -5.25
N ALA A 13 4.87 -9.53 -4.85
CA ALA A 13 4.67 -10.91 -4.41
C ALA A 13 4.07 -11.04 -2.98
N VAL A 14 4.19 -10.00 -2.15
CA VAL A 14 3.77 -10.03 -0.74
C VAL A 14 2.24 -9.85 -0.59
N ILE A 15 1.59 -9.16 -1.54
CA ILE A 15 0.16 -8.78 -1.46
C ILE A 15 -0.78 -10.00 -1.63
N HIS A 16 -0.38 -11.03 -2.37
CA HIS A 16 -1.23 -12.22 -2.60
C HIS A 16 -1.27 -13.21 -1.42
N ALA A 17 -0.33 -13.14 -0.47
CA ALA A 17 -0.30 -14.07 0.67
C ALA A 17 -1.25 -13.66 1.79
N ALA A 18 -1.52 -12.36 1.98
CA ALA A 18 -2.38 -11.85 3.05
C ALA A 18 -3.88 -12.13 2.81
N LYS A 19 -4.33 -12.20 1.55
CA LYS A 19 -5.75 -12.38 1.21
C LYS A 19 -6.27 -13.82 1.39
N LYS A 20 -5.39 -14.82 1.60
CA LYS A 20 -5.76 -16.25 1.56
C LYS A 20 -5.96 -16.94 2.91
N ARG A 21 -5.90 -16.24 4.05
CA ARG A 21 -6.01 -16.88 5.39
C ARG A 21 -7.17 -16.41 6.28
N GLY A 22 -8.06 -15.57 5.76
CA GLY A 22 -9.19 -15.01 6.51
C GLY A 22 -10.54 -15.71 6.32
N GLN A 23 -10.62 -17.02 6.09
CA GLN A 23 -11.91 -17.75 6.16
C GLN A 23 -11.70 -19.18 6.68
N ARG A 24 -11.76 -19.34 8.01
CA ARG A 24 -12.16 -20.61 8.64
C ARG A 24 -13.22 -20.28 9.69
N SER A 25 -14.47 -20.47 9.30
CA SER A 25 -15.64 -20.34 10.14
C SER A 25 -15.60 -21.38 11.27
N SER A 26 -15.73 -20.89 12.50
CA SER A 26 -15.92 -21.69 13.72
C SER A 26 -17.38 -22.13 13.81
N VAL A 27 -17.68 -23.38 13.47
CA VAL A 27 -18.94 -24.02 13.86
C VAL A 27 -18.76 -24.62 15.26
N LYS A 28 -19.52 -24.10 16.22
CA LYS A 28 -19.57 -24.60 17.60
C LYS A 28 -20.25 -25.97 17.65
N ASN A 29 -19.55 -26.96 18.21
CA ASN A 29 -20.09 -28.26 18.58
C ASN A 29 -20.99 -28.16 19.83
N LYS A 30 -22.13 -28.86 19.79
CA LYS A 30 -22.86 -29.34 20.97
C LYS A 30 -22.25 -30.66 21.44
N ALA A 31 -22.13 -30.81 22.76
CA ALA A 31 -21.55 -31.96 23.44
C ALA A 31 -22.43 -33.21 23.40
N SER A 32 -21.80 -34.39 23.35
CA SER A 32 -22.29 -35.62 23.99
C SER A 32 -21.12 -36.61 24.21
N ALA A 33 -21.34 -37.60 25.06
CA ALA A 33 -20.41 -38.19 26.04
C ALA A 33 -19.68 -39.49 25.63
N ARG A 34 -18.62 -39.82 26.42
CA ARG A 34 -18.02 -41.15 26.72
C ARG A 34 -17.38 -41.91 25.53
N LYS A 35 -16.23 -42.60 25.59
CA LYS A 35 -15.61 -43.49 26.61
C LYS A 35 -14.15 -43.85 26.19
N LYS A 36 -13.31 -44.12 27.20
CA LYS A 36 -12.03 -44.88 27.32
C LYS A 36 -11.34 -45.51 26.08
N GLY A 37 -9.99 -45.45 26.04
CA GLY A 37 -9.17 -46.45 25.33
C GLY A 37 -7.67 -46.14 25.07
N SER A 38 -6.81 -46.42 26.05
CA SER A 38 -5.39 -46.84 26.01
C SER A 38 -4.41 -46.60 24.83
N LYS A 39 -3.20 -46.15 25.23
CA LYS A 39 -1.85 -46.72 25.00
C LYS A 39 -1.02 -46.38 23.72
N LEU A 40 0.23 -46.01 24.02
CA LEU A 40 1.53 -46.25 23.35
C LEU A 40 2.10 -45.20 22.36
N LYS A 41 3.27 -44.64 22.74
CA LYS A 41 4.30 -44.01 21.86
C LYS A 41 5.11 -45.13 21.15
N PRO A 42 5.89 -44.84 20.08
CA PRO A 42 7.27 -44.35 20.28
C PRO A 42 7.79 -43.34 19.22
N ALA A 43 8.99 -42.83 19.49
CA ALA A 43 9.73 -41.77 18.82
C ALA A 43 10.45 -42.20 17.53
N MET A 44 10.75 -41.21 16.66
CA MET A 44 11.88 -41.06 15.71
C MET A 44 11.50 -39.86 14.79
N ARG A 45 12.34 -38.94 14.30
CA ARG A 45 13.79 -38.91 14.02
C ARG A 45 14.14 -37.43 13.73
N LYS A 46 15.21 -36.90 14.30
CA LYS A 46 15.82 -35.62 13.87
C LYS A 46 16.38 -35.77 12.45
N LYS A 47 16.09 -34.81 11.56
CA LYS A 47 16.88 -34.57 10.35
C LYS A 47 17.24 -33.09 10.27
N ASN A 48 18.54 -32.82 10.43
CA ASN A 48 19.20 -31.60 9.99
C ASN A 48 18.92 -31.38 8.50
N ASN A 49 18.70 -30.13 8.09
CA ASN A 49 19.17 -29.73 6.77
C ASN A 49 19.57 -28.26 6.73
N ALA A 50 20.73 -28.07 6.12
CA ALA A 50 21.53 -26.86 6.11
C ALA A 50 20.87 -25.70 5.35
N LYS A 51 21.19 -24.49 5.82
CA LYS A 51 20.95 -23.21 5.16
C LYS A 51 21.54 -23.24 3.74
N ARG A 52 20.71 -23.02 2.73
CA ARG A 52 21.14 -22.58 1.40
C ARG A 52 20.53 -21.21 1.14
N HIS A 53 21.39 -20.19 1.12
CA HIS A 53 21.07 -18.86 0.64
C HIS A 53 20.48 -18.94 -0.77
N LYS A 54 19.27 -18.40 -0.96
CA LYS A 54 18.67 -18.17 -2.27
C LYS A 54 18.79 -16.68 -2.58
N HIS A 55 19.59 -16.34 -3.59
CA HIS A 55 19.51 -15.03 -4.24
C HIS A 55 18.12 -14.82 -4.85
N PRO A 56 17.62 -13.57 -4.93
CA PRO A 56 16.37 -13.27 -5.61
C PRO A 56 16.52 -13.61 -7.11
N ARG A 57 15.62 -14.43 -7.63
CA ARG A 57 15.52 -14.71 -9.08
C ARG A 57 14.82 -13.53 -9.74
N GLN A 58 15.47 -12.92 -10.73
CA GLN A 58 14.79 -12.09 -11.75
C GLN A 58 13.68 -12.91 -12.42
N PRO A 59 12.59 -12.29 -12.92
CA PRO A 59 11.56 -13.01 -13.66
C PRO A 59 12.18 -13.51 -14.96
N GLN A 60 12.67 -14.75 -14.96
CA GLN A 60 13.01 -15.44 -16.18
C GLN A 60 11.68 -15.81 -16.86
N ALA A 61 11.57 -15.46 -18.15
CA ALA A 61 10.57 -16.04 -19.02
C ALA A 61 10.56 -17.57 -18.79
N PRO A 62 9.39 -18.22 -18.67
CA PRO A 62 9.36 -19.64 -18.38
C PRO A 62 10.15 -20.39 -19.45
N LEU A 63 11.22 -21.07 -19.04
CA LEU A 63 11.89 -22.04 -19.90
C LEU A 63 10.83 -23.07 -20.35
N PRO A 64 10.85 -23.51 -21.62
CA PRO A 64 9.90 -24.49 -22.10
C PRO A 64 10.11 -25.78 -21.31
N LEU A 65 9.13 -26.14 -20.50
CA LEU A 65 9.06 -27.43 -19.82
C LEU A 65 8.25 -28.34 -20.73
N ASP A 66 8.97 -29.20 -21.44
CA ASP A 66 8.46 -30.20 -22.38
C ASP A 66 7.66 -31.31 -21.67
N HIS A 67 6.45 -31.01 -21.18
CA HIS A 67 5.42 -32.00 -20.87
C HIS A 67 4.02 -31.37 -21.00
N GLU A 68 3.43 -31.45 -22.21
CA GLU A 68 2.16 -30.79 -22.54
C GLU A 68 0.93 -31.57 -22.01
N GLY A 69 0.42 -31.18 -20.84
CA GLY A 69 -0.93 -31.59 -20.39
C GLY A 69 -2.05 -30.76 -21.05
N PRO A 70 -3.28 -31.28 -21.20
CA PRO A 70 -4.43 -30.56 -21.77
C PRO A 70 -4.72 -29.20 -21.11
N LEU A 71 -4.51 -29.10 -19.79
CA LEU A 71 -4.68 -27.87 -19.03
C LEU A 71 -3.69 -26.76 -19.43
N GLN A 72 -2.45 -27.14 -19.76
CA GLN A 72 -1.41 -26.20 -20.17
C GLN A 72 -1.64 -25.68 -21.58
N LYS A 73 -2.15 -26.54 -22.49
CA LYS A 73 -2.60 -26.11 -23.82
C LYS A 73 -3.76 -25.14 -23.75
N ALA A 74 -4.77 -25.43 -22.92
CA ALA A 74 -5.91 -24.54 -22.72
C ALA A 74 -5.47 -23.18 -22.14
N TYR A 75 -4.55 -23.20 -21.16
CA TYR A 75 -3.98 -21.97 -20.61
C TYR A 75 -3.20 -21.17 -21.66
N ALA A 76 -2.33 -21.82 -22.45
CA ALA A 76 -1.58 -21.14 -23.50
C ALA A 76 -2.48 -20.53 -24.58
N ALA A 77 -3.54 -21.24 -24.96
CA ALA A 77 -4.55 -20.74 -25.89
C ALA A 77 -5.28 -19.51 -25.31
N GLY A 78 -5.76 -19.58 -24.07
CA GLY A 78 -6.41 -18.46 -23.41
C GLY A 78 -5.48 -17.25 -23.21
N TYR A 79 -4.21 -17.49 -22.90
CA TYR A 79 -3.20 -16.42 -22.82
C TYR A 79 -3.00 -15.74 -24.18
N LYS A 80 -2.86 -16.52 -25.25
CA LYS A 80 -2.69 -15.98 -26.60
C LYS A 80 -3.91 -15.16 -27.05
N GLU A 81 -5.11 -15.65 -26.77
CA GLU A 81 -6.36 -14.95 -27.06
C GLU A 81 -6.48 -13.64 -26.27
N GLY A 82 -6.13 -13.67 -24.99
CA GLY A 82 -6.10 -12.47 -24.14
C GLY A 82 -5.10 -11.43 -24.63
N MET A 83 -3.90 -11.85 -25.05
CA MET A 83 -2.88 -10.96 -25.63
C MET A 83 -3.37 -10.32 -26.94
N TYR A 84 -4.04 -11.10 -27.80
CA TYR A 84 -4.63 -10.58 -29.04
C TYR A 84 -5.73 -9.55 -28.72
N HIS A 85 -6.74 -9.91 -27.92
CA HIS A 85 -7.87 -9.03 -27.63
C HIS A 85 -7.49 -7.79 -26.80
N GLY A 86 -6.51 -7.90 -25.91
CA GLY A 86 -6.05 -6.81 -25.06
C GLY A 86 -5.10 -5.82 -25.75
N GLY A 87 -4.57 -6.15 -26.93
CA GLY A 87 -3.60 -5.32 -27.65
C GLY A 87 -3.89 -5.25 -29.15
N GLU A 88 -3.54 -6.29 -29.88
CA GLU A 88 -3.58 -6.30 -31.36
C GLU A 88 -4.99 -6.08 -31.93
N ALA A 89 -6.04 -6.65 -31.33
CA ALA A 89 -7.42 -6.43 -31.79
C ALA A 89 -7.87 -4.97 -31.65
N ILE A 90 -7.31 -4.22 -30.68
CA ILE A 90 -7.56 -2.78 -30.54
C ILE A 90 -6.90 -2.04 -31.70
N VAL A 91 -5.67 -2.41 -32.05
CA VAL A 91 -4.95 -1.84 -33.20
C VAL A 91 -5.69 -2.14 -34.50
N GLU A 92 -6.10 -3.40 -34.72
CA GLU A 92 -6.86 -3.83 -35.91
C GLU A 92 -8.11 -2.97 -36.13
N ARG A 93 -8.87 -2.71 -35.07
CA ARG A 93 -10.07 -1.87 -35.12
C ARG A 93 -9.78 -0.40 -35.46
N LEU A 94 -8.59 0.10 -35.10
CA LEU A 94 -8.18 1.49 -35.31
C LEU A 94 -7.48 1.72 -36.65
N ILE A 95 -7.00 0.67 -37.32
CA ILE A 95 -6.41 0.78 -38.66
C ILE A 95 -7.51 1.21 -39.65
N PRO A 96 -7.31 2.30 -40.44
CA PRO A 96 -8.29 2.72 -41.43
C PRO A 96 -8.52 1.64 -42.49
N SER A 97 -9.78 1.52 -42.94
CA SER A 97 -10.17 0.58 -44.00
C SER A 97 -9.27 0.70 -45.24
N GLY A 98 -8.86 -0.45 -45.78
CA GLY A 98 -7.99 -0.52 -46.97
C GLY A 98 -6.51 -0.27 -46.69
N ARG A 99 -6.07 -0.24 -45.43
CA ARG A 99 -4.66 -0.13 -45.04
C ARG A 99 -4.21 -1.35 -44.24
N ILE A 100 -2.89 -1.60 -44.27
CA ILE A 100 -2.21 -2.57 -43.41
C ILE A 100 -1.05 -1.86 -42.70
N LEU A 101 -0.72 -2.28 -41.48
CA LEU A 101 0.41 -1.78 -40.71
C LEU A 101 1.50 -2.86 -40.63
N PRO A 102 2.54 -2.83 -41.48
CA PRO A 102 3.52 -3.91 -41.56
C PRO A 102 4.55 -3.84 -40.41
N GLY A 103 4.70 -4.94 -39.68
CA GLY A 103 5.85 -5.15 -38.78
C GLY A 103 5.87 -4.33 -37.48
N ILE A 104 4.79 -3.60 -37.16
CA ILE A 104 4.67 -2.84 -35.91
C ILE A 104 3.62 -3.53 -35.04
N THR A 105 4.03 -3.87 -33.81
CA THR A 105 3.15 -4.49 -32.80
C THR A 105 2.37 -3.45 -32.01
N ALA A 106 1.31 -3.88 -31.33
CA ALA A 106 0.59 -3.05 -30.36
C ALA A 106 1.51 -2.47 -29.28
N GLU A 107 2.50 -3.25 -28.79
CA GLU A 107 3.48 -2.78 -27.81
C GLU A 107 4.35 -1.64 -28.36
N ALA A 108 4.84 -1.76 -29.60
CA ALA A 108 5.64 -0.71 -30.23
C ALA A 108 4.83 0.58 -30.46
N LEU A 109 3.54 0.45 -30.80
CA LEU A 109 2.63 1.59 -30.89
C LEU A 109 2.42 2.25 -29.52
N ILE A 110 2.19 1.45 -28.47
CA ILE A 110 2.04 1.96 -27.09
C ILE A 110 3.32 2.67 -26.65
N GLN A 111 4.50 2.10 -26.88
CA GLN A 111 5.77 2.72 -26.54
C GLN A 111 5.95 4.07 -27.26
N SER A 112 5.64 4.11 -28.55
CA SER A 112 5.72 5.34 -29.35
C SER A 112 4.74 6.40 -28.84
N GLY A 113 3.53 5.99 -28.47
CA GLY A 113 2.53 6.87 -27.87
C GLY A 113 2.96 7.39 -26.49
N LEU A 114 3.51 6.53 -25.63
CA LEU A 114 4.03 6.95 -24.32
C LEU A 114 5.15 7.97 -24.45
N MET A 115 6.04 7.84 -25.45
CA MET A 115 7.07 8.84 -25.73
C MET A 115 6.47 10.19 -26.12
N GLN A 116 5.35 10.21 -26.85
CA GLN A 116 4.67 11.46 -27.23
C GLN A 116 4.04 12.17 -26.02
N HIS A 117 3.56 11.41 -25.03
CA HIS A 117 2.97 11.94 -23.80
C HIS A 117 3.99 12.15 -22.67
N GLN A 118 5.29 12.08 -22.93
CA GLN A 118 6.32 12.19 -21.88
C GLN A 118 6.21 13.51 -21.09
N ALA A 119 5.86 14.61 -21.75
CA ALA A 119 5.70 15.92 -21.12
C ALA A 119 4.46 16.02 -20.20
N GLU A 120 3.50 15.12 -20.34
CA GLU A 120 2.28 15.07 -19.52
C GLU A 120 2.43 14.14 -18.30
N MET A 121 3.54 13.38 -18.23
CA MET A 121 3.79 12.48 -17.12
C MET A 121 4.08 13.27 -15.85
N LEU A 122 3.42 12.88 -14.76
CA LEU A 122 3.66 13.46 -13.45
C LEU A 122 4.95 12.89 -12.85
N GLU A 123 5.74 13.75 -12.22
CA GLU A 123 6.90 13.32 -11.46
C GLU A 123 6.47 12.59 -10.19
N ILE A 124 7.11 11.46 -9.92
CA ILE A 124 6.95 10.68 -8.69
C ILE A 124 8.29 10.69 -7.98
N THR A 125 8.31 11.32 -6.81
CA THR A 125 9.51 11.42 -5.97
C THR A 125 9.86 10.04 -5.40
N ASP A 126 11.13 9.65 -5.50
CA ASP A 126 11.61 8.37 -4.98
C ASP A 126 11.80 8.38 -3.45
N SER A 127 12.03 7.20 -2.89
CA SER A 127 12.14 7.03 -1.44
C SER A 127 13.38 7.65 -0.80
N GLU A 128 14.49 7.79 -1.54
CA GLU A 128 15.70 8.43 -1.02
C GLU A 128 15.43 9.93 -0.86
N GLN A 129 14.88 10.55 -1.90
CA GLN A 129 14.49 11.96 -1.89
C GLN A 129 13.43 12.28 -0.83
N VAL A 130 12.42 11.42 -0.66
CA VAL A 130 11.43 11.58 0.42
C VAL A 130 12.07 11.46 1.80
N ALA A 131 13.01 10.54 2.00
CA ALA A 131 13.72 10.40 3.27
C ALA A 131 14.58 11.64 3.60
N ASP A 132 15.26 12.20 2.61
CA ASP A 132 16.05 13.43 2.75
C ASP A 132 15.17 14.65 3.07
N GLU A 133 13.98 14.71 2.47
CA GLU A 133 13.00 15.73 2.77
C GLU A 133 12.48 15.63 4.20
N ILE A 134 12.15 14.42 4.67
CA ILE A 134 11.73 14.17 6.06
C ILE A 134 12.85 14.59 7.01
N ARG A 135 14.10 14.23 6.72
CA ARG A 135 15.25 14.61 7.55
C ARG A 135 15.43 16.12 7.61
N SER A 136 15.40 16.79 6.47
CA SER A 136 15.45 18.25 6.41
C SER A 136 14.32 18.88 7.23
N ALA A 137 13.12 18.29 7.19
CA ALA A 137 11.99 18.78 7.98
C ALA A 137 12.24 18.71 9.49
N LEU A 138 12.83 17.61 9.95
CA LEU A 138 13.20 17.39 11.34
C LEU A 138 14.32 18.34 11.78
N ASP A 139 15.37 18.47 10.97
CA ASP A 139 16.53 19.33 11.24
C ASP A 139 16.13 20.81 11.34
N GLU A 140 15.25 21.26 10.43
CA GLU A 140 14.72 22.62 10.38
C GLU A 140 13.55 22.86 11.35
N ARG A 141 13.07 21.80 12.02
CA ARG A 141 11.86 21.82 12.88
C ARG A 141 10.64 22.43 12.19
N ARG A 142 10.47 22.14 10.90
CA ARG A 142 9.28 22.52 10.15
C ARG A 142 8.22 21.43 10.19
N SER A 143 6.97 21.84 10.05
CA SER A 143 5.86 20.91 9.85
C SER A 143 6.06 20.12 8.56
N PHE A 144 5.73 18.83 8.59
CA PHE A 144 5.74 17.98 7.40
C PHE A 144 4.73 16.85 7.53
N SER A 145 3.98 16.58 6.47
CA SER A 145 2.97 15.53 6.40
C SER A 145 3.19 14.64 5.16
N LEU A 146 3.35 13.34 5.41
CA LEU A 146 3.37 12.31 4.37
C LEU A 146 2.13 11.43 4.52
N VAL A 147 1.17 11.62 3.61
CA VAL A 147 -0.05 10.82 3.55
C VAL A 147 0.03 9.82 2.41
N ARG A 148 -0.75 8.74 2.46
CA ARG A 148 -0.77 7.72 1.41
C ARG A 148 -2.21 7.38 1.02
N LEU A 149 -2.42 7.14 -0.26
CA LEU A 149 -3.70 6.74 -0.83
C LEU A 149 -3.62 5.28 -1.28
N GLY A 150 -4.26 4.41 -0.52
CA GLY A 150 -4.56 3.05 -0.89
C GLY A 150 -5.93 2.91 -1.54
N ASP A 151 -6.40 1.68 -1.63
CA ASP A 151 -7.78 1.38 -2.03
C ASP A 151 -8.80 1.94 -1.04
N GLY A 152 -8.54 1.87 0.27
CA GLY A 152 -9.43 2.38 1.32
C GLY A 152 -9.74 3.87 1.18
N GLU A 153 -8.73 4.72 1.03
CA GLU A 153 -8.88 6.16 0.88
C GLU A 153 -9.58 6.51 -0.43
N LEU A 154 -9.18 5.87 -1.54
CA LEU A 154 -9.78 6.11 -2.86
C LEU A 154 -11.24 5.67 -2.93
N LEU A 155 -11.58 4.50 -2.37
CA LEU A 155 -12.97 4.04 -2.30
C LEU A 155 -13.82 4.94 -1.40
N THR A 156 -13.24 5.48 -0.33
CA THR A 156 -13.94 6.45 0.53
C THR A 156 -14.31 7.69 -0.26
N LEU A 157 -13.38 8.27 -1.03
CA LEU A 157 -13.63 9.43 -1.89
C LEU A 157 -14.59 9.11 -3.06
N ALA A 158 -14.50 7.92 -3.63
CA ALA A 158 -15.30 7.53 -4.79
C ALA A 158 -16.74 7.16 -4.45
N TYR A 159 -17.02 6.82 -3.18
CA TYR A 159 -18.33 6.34 -2.75
C TYR A 159 -19.43 7.36 -3.10
N GLY A 160 -20.45 6.92 -3.83
CA GLY A 160 -21.64 7.74 -4.10
C GLY A 160 -21.37 8.95 -5.00
N THR A 161 -20.16 9.04 -5.56
CA THR A 161 -19.71 10.12 -6.43
C THR A 161 -19.28 9.55 -7.78
N VAL A 162 -18.12 8.89 -7.81
CA VAL A 162 -17.53 8.28 -9.02
C VAL A 162 -18.06 6.86 -9.22
N ILE A 163 -18.28 6.13 -8.13
CA ILE A 163 -18.88 4.79 -8.15
C ILE A 163 -20.23 4.80 -7.44
N SER A 164 -21.16 3.99 -7.92
CA SER A 164 -22.49 3.90 -7.32
C SER A 164 -22.42 3.35 -5.88
N SER A 165 -23.38 3.70 -5.02
CA SER A 165 -23.43 3.18 -3.64
C SER A 165 -23.46 1.65 -3.57
N THR A 166 -24.08 0.99 -4.55
CA THR A 166 -24.15 -0.47 -4.64
C THR A 166 -22.77 -1.06 -4.95
N GLU A 167 -22.11 -0.55 -5.97
CA GLU A 167 -20.76 -0.98 -6.36
C GLU A 167 -19.74 -0.68 -5.25
N ALA A 168 -19.87 0.47 -4.59
CA ALA A 168 -19.03 0.83 -3.46
C ALA A 168 -19.23 -0.07 -2.25
N HIS A 169 -20.45 -0.57 -2.00
CA HIS A 169 -20.70 -1.57 -0.94
C HIS A 169 -20.02 -2.91 -1.24
N GLU A 170 -20.01 -3.34 -2.49
CA GLU A 170 -19.36 -4.59 -2.91
C GLU A 170 -17.84 -4.49 -2.84
N LEU A 171 -17.26 -3.40 -3.36
CA LEU A 171 -15.81 -3.18 -3.40
C LEU A 171 -15.24 -2.74 -2.04
N GLY A 172 -16.02 -1.96 -1.28
CA GLY A 172 -15.64 -1.31 -0.02
C GLY A 172 -16.16 -1.99 1.24
N ALA A 173 -16.54 -3.28 1.19
CA ALA A 173 -17.04 -4.01 2.36
C ALA A 173 -16.08 -4.00 3.58
N PHE A 174 -14.80 -3.69 3.37
CA PHE A 174 -13.79 -3.56 4.42
C PHE A 174 -13.69 -2.15 5.03
N LEU A 175 -14.33 -1.13 4.46
CA LEU A 175 -14.22 0.27 4.89
C LEU A 175 -14.66 0.51 6.36
N PRO A 176 -15.72 -0.15 6.88
CA PRO A 176 -16.04 -0.03 8.31
C PRO A 176 -14.90 -0.51 9.22
N TYR A 177 -14.16 -1.56 8.80
CA TYR A 177 -12.98 -2.02 9.54
C TYR A 177 -11.80 -1.04 9.40
N ALA A 178 -11.73 -0.30 8.29
CA ALA A 178 -10.75 0.76 8.07
C ALA A 178 -11.11 2.09 8.78
N GLY A 179 -12.16 2.10 9.62
CA GLY A 179 -12.55 3.25 10.44
C GLY A 179 -13.44 4.27 9.74
N VAL A 180 -14.06 3.89 8.61
CA VAL A 180 -14.98 4.76 7.88
C VAL A 180 -16.41 4.34 8.23
N PRO A 181 -17.20 5.15 8.95
CA PRO A 181 -18.64 4.92 9.00
C PRO A 181 -19.15 5.03 7.57
N LEU A 182 -19.97 4.05 7.16
CA LEU A 182 -20.66 3.99 5.87
C LEU A 182 -21.09 5.40 5.39
N PRO A 183 -21.01 5.64 4.07
CA PRO A 183 -20.63 6.92 3.47
C PRO A 183 -21.16 8.18 4.17
N ASP A 184 -20.23 9.01 4.61
CA ASP A 184 -20.52 10.33 5.13
C ASP A 184 -19.81 11.37 4.26
N ALA A 185 -20.58 12.28 3.66
CA ALA A 185 -20.03 13.35 2.83
C ALA A 185 -19.06 14.26 3.61
N SER A 186 -19.24 14.37 4.93
CA SER A 186 -18.30 15.11 5.78
C SER A 186 -16.94 14.42 5.87
N VAL A 187 -16.91 13.09 5.90
CA VAL A 187 -15.67 12.28 5.87
C VAL A 187 -14.94 12.46 4.55
N GLN A 188 -15.66 12.44 3.42
CA GLN A 188 -15.07 12.69 2.09
C GLN A 188 -14.46 14.08 2.00
N SER A 189 -15.19 15.10 2.44
CA SER A 189 -14.74 16.48 2.42
C SER A 189 -13.49 16.67 3.29
N LEU A 190 -13.50 16.14 4.52
CA LEU A 190 -12.36 16.22 5.43
C LEU A 190 -11.13 15.46 4.90
N LEU A 191 -11.34 14.28 4.32
CA LEU A 191 -10.28 13.49 3.71
C LEU A 191 -9.66 14.22 2.52
N LEU A 192 -10.48 14.74 1.61
CA LEU A 192 -10.02 15.49 0.44
C LEU A 192 -9.24 16.75 0.85
N ASP A 193 -9.78 17.53 1.79
CA ASP A 193 -9.11 18.74 2.32
C ASP A 193 -7.74 18.40 2.92
N SER A 194 -7.65 17.30 3.67
CA SER A 194 -6.39 16.83 4.24
C SER A 194 -5.38 16.39 3.18
N ILE A 195 -5.84 15.73 2.11
CA ILE A 195 -4.97 15.33 0.99
C ILE A 195 -4.42 16.57 0.28
N MET A 196 -5.29 17.53 -0.05
CA MET A 196 -4.89 18.73 -0.78
C MET A 196 -3.89 19.58 0.01
N LYS A 197 -3.95 19.57 1.35
CA LYS A 197 -3.04 20.30 2.24
C LYS A 197 -1.78 19.53 2.63
N ALA A 198 -1.65 18.27 2.26
CA ALA A 198 -0.48 17.46 2.63
C ALA A 198 0.75 17.86 1.82
N ASP A 199 1.93 17.79 2.45
CA ASP A 199 3.21 18.11 1.82
C ASP A 199 3.57 17.06 0.77
N TYR A 200 3.34 15.78 1.10
CA TYR A 200 3.49 14.65 0.19
C TYR A 200 2.25 13.76 0.18
N VAL A 201 1.89 13.32 -1.02
CA VAL A 201 0.82 12.35 -1.25
C VAL A 201 1.38 11.12 -1.96
N GLY A 202 1.39 10.00 -1.26
CA GLY A 202 1.70 8.69 -1.83
C GLY A 202 0.53 8.18 -2.68
N VAL A 203 0.72 8.05 -3.99
CA VAL A 203 -0.30 7.59 -4.94
C VAL A 203 -0.02 6.17 -5.44
N PRO A 204 -1.06 5.39 -5.80
CA PRO A 204 -0.83 4.05 -6.31
C PRO A 204 -0.23 4.06 -7.72
N MET A 205 0.80 3.25 -7.92
CA MET A 205 1.47 3.09 -9.22
C MET A 205 0.82 2.05 -10.14
N SER A 206 -0.07 1.23 -9.58
CA SER A 206 -0.77 0.16 -10.31
C SER A 206 -1.90 0.73 -11.17
N ARG A 207 -1.88 0.42 -12.48
CA ARG A 207 -2.93 0.84 -13.44
C ARG A 207 -4.25 0.07 -13.34
N ARG A 208 -4.47 -0.72 -12.27
CA ARG A 208 -5.73 -1.45 -12.10
C ARG A 208 -6.89 -0.49 -11.78
N PRO A 209 -8.14 -0.89 -12.07
CA PRO A 209 -9.32 -0.07 -11.83
C PRO A 209 -9.40 0.50 -10.41
N GLU A 210 -9.16 -0.33 -9.39
CA GLU A 210 -9.25 0.04 -7.97
C GLU A 210 -8.13 0.96 -7.45
N PHE A 211 -7.18 1.33 -8.32
CA PHE A 211 -5.97 2.08 -7.95
C PHE A 211 -5.82 3.34 -8.80
N GLN A 212 -4.87 3.38 -9.75
CA GLN A 212 -4.55 4.60 -10.48
C GLN A 212 -5.72 5.11 -11.33
N MET A 213 -6.54 4.21 -11.89
CA MET A 213 -7.74 4.64 -12.63
C MET A 213 -8.75 5.33 -11.73
N LEU A 214 -9.01 4.76 -10.54
CA LEU A 214 -9.90 5.37 -9.54
C LEU A 214 -9.34 6.69 -9.02
N LEU A 215 -8.03 6.80 -8.79
CA LEU A 215 -7.36 8.05 -8.42
C LEU A 215 -7.68 9.17 -9.42
N PHE A 216 -7.49 8.92 -10.72
CA PHE A 216 -7.77 9.95 -11.74
C PHE A 216 -9.25 10.29 -11.84
N ALA A 217 -10.14 9.30 -11.72
CA ALA A 217 -11.57 9.54 -11.74
C ALA A 217 -12.04 10.38 -10.53
N VAL A 218 -11.51 10.11 -9.33
CA VAL A 218 -11.74 10.90 -8.12
C VAL A 218 -11.17 12.31 -8.26
N SER A 219 -9.91 12.43 -8.70
CA SER A 219 -9.27 13.73 -8.95
C SER A 219 -10.07 14.59 -9.91
N GLN A 220 -10.55 14.02 -11.01
CA GLN A 220 -11.41 14.70 -11.98
C GLN A 220 -12.75 15.13 -11.38
N HIS A 221 -13.42 14.24 -10.63
CA HIS A 221 -14.72 14.55 -10.02
C HIS A 221 -14.65 15.74 -9.05
N TYR A 222 -13.62 15.78 -8.20
CA TYR A 222 -13.45 16.83 -7.21
C TYR A 222 -12.66 18.05 -7.71
N GLY A 223 -12.19 18.05 -8.95
CA GLY A 223 -11.32 19.11 -9.47
C GLY A 223 -9.98 19.23 -8.75
N TRP A 224 -9.52 18.16 -8.10
CA TRP A 224 -8.23 18.12 -7.41
C TRP A 224 -7.10 17.93 -8.43
N SER A 225 -6.22 18.93 -8.57
CA SER A 225 -5.07 18.81 -9.47
C SER A 225 -3.92 18.10 -8.77
N LEU A 226 -3.53 16.93 -9.27
CA LEU A 226 -2.44 16.12 -8.69
C LEU A 226 -1.08 16.84 -8.69
N THR A 227 -0.91 17.86 -9.52
CA THR A 227 0.30 18.70 -9.54
C THR A 227 0.39 19.68 -8.36
N GLN A 228 -0.68 19.84 -7.57
CA GLN A 228 -0.68 20.72 -6.39
C GLN A 228 0.12 20.13 -5.23
N ASN A 229 0.30 18.81 -5.21
CA ASN A 229 1.03 18.09 -4.17
C ASN A 229 2.32 17.50 -4.73
N ARG A 230 3.34 17.34 -3.88
CA ARG A 230 4.49 16.51 -4.23
C ARG A 230 4.05 15.05 -4.15
N LEU A 231 4.24 14.30 -5.23
CA LEU A 231 3.77 12.93 -5.33
C LEU A 231 4.91 11.95 -5.02
N THR A 232 4.55 10.84 -4.38
CA THR A 232 5.42 9.67 -4.21
C THR A 232 4.58 8.38 -4.36
N SER A 233 5.16 7.20 -4.11
CA SER A 233 4.41 5.95 -4.14
C SER A 233 3.55 5.79 -2.87
N SER A 234 2.33 5.24 -2.99
CA SER A 234 1.54 4.83 -1.83
C SER A 234 2.16 3.67 -1.03
N LEU A 235 3.21 3.03 -1.56
CA LEU A 235 4.05 2.03 -0.90
C LEU A 235 5.32 2.62 -0.26
N ILE A 236 5.43 3.96 -0.19
CA ILE A 236 6.60 4.66 0.35
C ILE A 236 6.99 4.21 1.76
N ASN A 237 6.02 3.89 2.61
CA ASN A 237 6.24 3.33 3.94
C ASN A 237 7.11 2.05 3.89
N TYR A 238 6.76 1.11 3.02
CA TYR A 238 7.53 -0.12 2.84
C TYR A 238 8.89 0.14 2.18
N GLN A 239 8.97 1.10 1.25
CA GLN A 239 10.23 1.46 0.60
C GLN A 239 11.22 2.06 1.62
N LEU A 240 10.76 3.00 2.45
CA LEU A 240 11.56 3.59 3.52
C LEU A 240 12.08 2.52 4.49
N HIS A 241 11.25 1.55 4.88
CA HIS A 241 11.67 0.45 5.75
C HIS A 241 12.64 -0.52 5.07
N HIS A 242 12.26 -1.05 3.90
CA HIS A 242 13.02 -2.10 3.22
C HIS A 242 14.39 -1.63 2.72
N TYR A 243 14.50 -0.37 2.33
CA TYR A 243 15.76 0.24 1.93
C TYR A 243 16.58 0.76 3.13
N GLY A 244 16.12 0.54 4.36
CA GLY A 244 16.84 0.93 5.57
C GLY A 244 16.90 2.45 5.80
N LEU A 245 16.00 3.21 5.17
CA LEU A 245 15.95 4.68 5.23
C LEU A 245 15.17 5.19 6.44
N LEU A 246 14.23 4.39 6.96
CA LEU A 246 13.33 4.77 8.06
C LEU A 246 14.07 4.98 9.39
N LEU A 247 14.81 3.98 9.88
CA LEU A 247 15.47 4.06 11.20
C LEU A 247 16.48 5.22 11.33
N PRO A 248 17.32 5.52 10.32
CA PRO A 248 18.30 6.61 10.42
C PRO A 248 17.73 7.96 10.85
N PHE A 249 16.59 8.40 10.30
CA PHE A 249 16.01 9.69 10.68
C PHE A 249 15.15 9.62 11.96
N LEU A 250 14.88 8.42 12.50
CA LEU A 250 14.16 8.24 13.76
C LEU A 250 15.09 8.16 14.97
N ALA A 251 16.34 7.75 14.77
CA ALA A 251 17.27 7.43 15.86
C ALA A 251 17.50 8.61 16.83
N GLU A 252 17.46 9.84 16.33
CA GLU A 252 17.73 11.06 17.13
C GLU A 252 16.46 11.81 17.54
N GLN A 253 15.28 11.30 17.16
CA GLN A 253 14.01 12.03 17.29
C GLN A 253 13.18 11.47 18.44
N ARG A 254 12.38 12.34 19.05
CA ARG A 254 11.31 11.89 19.97
C ARG A 254 10.14 11.40 19.13
N VAL A 255 9.89 10.09 19.15
CA VAL A 255 8.89 9.45 18.29
C VAL A 255 7.60 9.16 19.05
N LEU A 256 6.46 9.58 18.51
CA LEU A 256 5.12 9.22 18.96
C LEU A 256 4.50 8.17 18.01
N LEU A 257 3.90 7.11 18.55
CA LEU A 257 3.18 6.12 17.73
C LEU A 257 1.67 6.30 17.87
N ILE A 258 0.94 6.25 16.76
CA ILE A 258 -0.51 6.43 16.75
C ILE A 258 -1.14 5.27 15.97
N GLY A 259 -2.17 4.62 16.52
CA GLY A 259 -2.86 3.52 15.85
C GLY A 259 -3.24 2.38 16.79
N ASN A 260 -3.99 1.41 16.27
CA ASN A 260 -4.54 0.33 17.09
C ASN A 260 -3.47 -0.53 17.76
N ARG A 261 -2.34 -0.74 17.09
CA ARG A 261 -1.19 -1.49 17.62
C ARG A 261 -0.02 -0.59 18.06
N ALA A 262 -0.27 0.70 18.28
CA ALA A 262 0.79 1.66 18.59
C ALA A 262 1.65 1.28 19.81
N ALA A 263 1.05 0.70 20.85
CA ALA A 263 1.79 0.25 22.03
C ALA A 263 2.75 -0.92 21.71
N GLU A 264 2.29 -1.92 20.94
CA GLU A 264 3.14 -3.04 20.50
C GLU A 264 4.27 -2.57 19.58
N THR A 265 3.96 -1.67 18.64
CA THR A 265 4.96 -1.06 17.74
C THR A 265 5.98 -0.26 18.54
N ALA A 266 5.54 0.53 19.53
CA ALA A 266 6.41 1.31 20.40
C ALA A 266 7.42 0.41 21.15
N ASP A 267 6.96 -0.69 21.74
CA ASP A 267 7.83 -1.61 22.48
C ASP A 267 8.87 -2.29 21.58
N MET A 268 8.48 -2.63 20.35
CA MET A 268 9.41 -3.17 19.35
C MET A 268 10.45 -2.12 18.91
N MET A 269 10.03 -0.89 18.61
CA MET A 269 10.94 0.17 18.16
C MET A 269 11.90 0.62 19.27
N ARG A 270 11.46 0.64 20.54
CA ARG A 270 12.36 0.87 21.68
C ARG A 270 13.48 -0.16 21.76
N LYS A 271 13.19 -1.43 21.49
CA LYS A 271 14.21 -2.49 21.44
C LYS A 271 15.20 -2.31 20.29
N GLN A 272 14.80 -1.59 19.24
CA GLN A 272 15.67 -1.19 18.12
C GLN A 272 16.43 0.12 18.38
N GLY A 273 16.33 0.69 19.58
CA GLY A 273 17.05 1.90 19.97
C GLY A 273 16.34 3.22 19.61
N VAL A 274 15.08 3.17 19.17
CA VAL A 274 14.31 4.38 18.86
C VAL A 274 13.79 5.02 20.16
N ASN A 275 13.94 6.35 20.27
CA ASN A 275 13.43 7.12 21.40
C ASN A 275 11.91 7.35 21.29
N VAL A 276 11.13 6.34 21.67
CA VAL A 276 9.67 6.41 21.65
C VAL A 276 9.12 7.06 22.93
N THR A 277 8.61 8.28 22.82
CA THR A 277 8.10 9.08 23.95
C THR A 277 6.68 8.72 24.37
N GLY A 278 5.90 8.10 23.50
CA GLY A 278 4.52 7.74 23.82
C GLY A 278 3.84 6.89 22.74
N SER A 279 2.61 6.52 23.04
CA SER A 279 1.71 5.89 22.07
C SER A 279 0.26 6.32 22.31
N VAL A 280 -0.49 6.57 21.24
CA VAL A 280 -1.94 6.87 21.26
C VAL A 280 -2.69 5.71 20.59
N SER A 281 -3.53 5.03 21.37
CA SER A 281 -4.30 3.85 20.94
C SER A 281 -5.58 3.72 21.78
N PRO A 282 -6.68 3.15 21.25
CA PRO A 282 -6.87 2.78 19.84
C PRO A 282 -7.22 4.00 18.98
N VAL A 283 -7.28 3.82 17.66
CA VAL A 283 -7.92 4.75 16.71
C VAL A 283 -8.98 3.96 15.96
N ARG A 284 -10.26 4.19 16.29
CA ARG A 284 -11.38 3.36 15.82
C ARG A 284 -12.06 3.89 14.57
N GLY A 285 -11.74 5.10 14.16
CA GLY A 285 -12.33 5.72 12.98
C GLY A 285 -12.21 7.24 13.00
N PHE A 286 -12.99 7.87 12.14
CA PHE A 286 -13.06 9.33 12.03
C PHE A 286 -13.57 10.01 13.29
N GLU A 287 -14.48 9.35 14.03
CA GLU A 287 -15.04 9.83 15.29
C GLU A 287 -13.97 10.02 16.39
N ASP A 288 -12.84 9.34 16.26
CA ASP A 288 -11.74 9.40 17.22
C ASP A 288 -10.72 10.50 16.92
N ILE A 289 -10.81 11.20 15.78
CA ILE A 289 -9.78 12.15 15.34
C ILE A 289 -9.51 13.23 16.39
N GLU A 290 -10.54 13.94 16.87
CA GLU A 290 -10.34 15.02 17.86
C GLU A 290 -9.73 14.49 19.17
N ARG A 291 -10.23 13.34 19.65
CA ARG A 291 -9.70 12.69 20.85
C ARG A 291 -8.22 12.35 20.69
N VAL A 292 -7.83 11.83 19.51
CA VAL A 292 -6.44 11.47 19.21
C VAL A 292 -5.57 12.72 19.18
N LEU A 293 -6.00 13.80 18.53
CA LEU A 293 -5.27 15.08 18.49
C LEU A 293 -5.05 15.64 19.90
N GLU A 294 -6.09 15.67 20.74
CA GLU A 294 -5.98 16.11 22.14
C GLU A 294 -5.00 15.24 22.96
N GLN A 295 -4.96 13.94 22.71
CA GLN A 295 -4.03 13.03 23.38
C GLN A 295 -2.59 13.21 22.88
N CYS A 296 -2.38 13.49 21.60
CA CYS A 296 -1.05 13.75 21.02
C CYS A 296 -0.38 14.94 21.71
N ARG A 297 -1.12 16.02 21.97
CA ARG A 297 -0.63 17.25 22.64
C ARG A 297 -0.11 17.03 24.08
N ARG A 298 -0.36 15.86 24.68
CA ARG A 298 0.18 15.50 26.01
C ARG A 298 1.61 14.97 25.94
N TYR A 299 2.10 14.66 24.74
CA TYR A 299 3.42 14.12 24.52
C TYR A 299 4.32 15.17 23.90
N GLU A 300 5.57 15.13 24.32
CA GLU A 300 6.66 15.86 23.70
C GLU A 300 7.29 14.97 22.62
N PHE A 301 7.10 15.33 21.35
CA PHE A 301 7.61 14.57 20.20
C PHE A 301 8.03 15.50 19.05
N ASP A 302 8.86 14.98 18.15
CA ASP A 302 9.33 15.66 16.94
C ASP A 302 8.66 15.06 15.71
N ILE A 303 8.46 13.74 15.74
CA ILE A 303 7.84 12.96 14.68
C ILE A 303 6.79 11.99 15.23
N CYS A 304 5.70 11.80 14.50
CA CYS A 304 4.76 10.73 14.77
C CYS A 304 4.61 9.78 13.57
N LEU A 305 4.49 8.49 13.87
CA LEU A 305 4.19 7.44 12.88
C LEU A 305 2.77 6.91 13.12
N ILE A 306 1.95 6.96 12.09
CA ILE A 306 0.50 6.75 12.19
C ILE A 306 0.10 5.49 11.41
N ALA A 307 -0.55 4.55 12.08
CA ALA A 307 -1.10 3.32 11.52
C ALA A 307 -2.59 3.20 11.88
N ALA A 308 -3.42 4.00 11.22
CA ALA A 308 -4.83 4.20 11.61
C ALA A 308 -5.84 4.07 10.46
N GLY A 309 -5.48 3.41 9.35
CA GLY A 309 -6.36 3.30 8.17
C GLY A 309 -6.65 4.68 7.56
N VAL A 310 -7.87 4.88 7.06
CA VAL A 310 -8.28 6.13 6.39
C VAL A 310 -8.11 7.38 7.30
N PRO A 311 -8.43 7.33 8.61
CA PRO A 311 -8.14 8.44 9.53
C PRO A 311 -6.67 8.89 9.58
N ALA A 312 -5.70 8.02 9.20
CA ALA A 312 -4.28 8.38 9.24
C ALA A 312 -3.95 9.59 8.35
N VAL A 313 -4.65 9.73 7.21
CA VAL A 313 -4.48 10.87 6.29
C VAL A 313 -4.78 12.19 6.98
N VAL A 314 -5.95 12.26 7.64
CA VAL A 314 -6.40 13.46 8.36
C VAL A 314 -5.50 13.74 9.56
N LEU A 315 -5.17 12.71 10.33
CA LEU A 315 -4.29 12.85 11.49
C LEU A 315 -2.90 13.37 11.09
N CYS A 316 -2.31 12.86 10.01
CA CYS A 316 -1.00 13.34 9.55
C CYS A 316 -1.05 14.82 9.19
N GLN A 317 -2.03 15.24 8.38
CA GLN A 317 -2.14 16.63 7.95
C GLN A 317 -2.40 17.57 9.13
N ARG A 318 -3.30 17.20 10.05
CA ARG A 318 -3.66 18.04 11.19
C ARG A 318 -2.56 18.12 12.23
N ILE A 319 -1.90 17.03 12.58
CA ILE A 319 -0.74 17.07 13.49
C ILE A 319 0.38 17.92 12.91
N ALA A 320 0.66 17.80 11.60
CA ALA A 320 1.67 18.64 10.97
C ALA A 320 1.28 20.14 11.02
N SER A 321 0.06 20.48 10.65
CA SER A 321 -0.37 21.87 10.52
C SER A 321 -0.66 22.56 11.87
N GLU A 322 -1.29 21.86 12.81
CA GLU A 322 -1.70 22.38 14.13
C GLU A 322 -0.57 22.32 15.15
N ASP A 323 0.12 21.17 15.26
CA ASP A 323 1.13 20.94 16.30
C ASP A 323 2.57 21.21 15.81
N LYS A 324 2.74 21.56 14.52
CA LYS A 324 4.03 21.87 13.88
C LYS A 324 5.06 20.73 13.97
N LYS A 325 4.59 19.51 13.74
CA LYS A 325 5.41 18.28 13.81
C LYS A 325 5.57 17.62 12.45
N VAL A 326 6.45 16.61 12.41
CA VAL A 326 6.53 15.68 11.29
C VAL A 326 5.55 14.53 11.54
N ALA A 327 4.70 14.22 10.56
CA ALA A 327 3.71 13.16 10.66
C ALA A 327 3.72 12.27 9.42
N ILE A 328 3.87 10.96 9.63
CA ILE A 328 4.02 9.99 8.55
C ILE A 328 2.99 8.87 8.69
N ASP A 329 2.21 8.67 7.65
CA ASP A 329 1.35 7.50 7.53
C ASP A 329 2.19 6.27 7.19
N ILE A 330 2.30 5.33 8.14
CA ILE A 330 3.00 4.06 7.97
C ILE A 330 2.06 2.87 7.72
N GLY A 331 0.74 3.04 7.92
CA GLY A 331 -0.27 2.00 7.70
C GLY A 331 0.12 0.61 8.21
N HIS A 332 -0.05 -0.41 7.37
CA HIS A 332 0.25 -1.81 7.69
C HIS A 332 1.74 -2.13 7.86
N LEU A 333 2.66 -1.18 7.64
CA LEU A 333 4.06 -1.39 7.98
C LEU A 333 4.23 -1.71 9.47
N ALA A 334 3.43 -1.10 10.34
CA ALA A 334 3.44 -1.40 11.76
C ALA A 334 3.24 -2.90 12.04
N ASP A 335 2.28 -3.52 11.35
CA ASP A 335 2.02 -4.96 11.48
C ASP A 335 3.20 -5.80 11.00
N GLN A 336 3.80 -5.42 9.87
CA GLN A 336 4.94 -6.10 9.28
C GLN A 336 6.16 -6.03 10.21
N MET A 337 6.50 -4.85 10.74
CA MET A 337 7.64 -4.68 11.65
C MET A 337 7.47 -5.51 12.93
N ILE A 338 6.26 -5.58 13.49
CA ILE A 338 6.00 -6.43 14.66
C ILE A 338 6.22 -7.91 14.30
N GLN A 339 5.73 -8.37 13.15
CA GLN A 339 5.90 -9.76 12.71
C GLN A 339 7.37 -10.11 12.44
N GLU A 340 8.14 -9.19 11.85
CA GLU A 340 9.57 -9.37 11.59
C GLU A 340 10.37 -9.46 12.91
N SER A 341 9.99 -8.69 13.93
CA SER A 341 10.68 -8.70 15.24
C SER A 341 10.48 -9.99 16.07
N GLN A 342 9.51 -10.82 15.68
CA GLN A 342 9.17 -12.08 16.37
C GLN A 342 9.86 -13.30 15.75
N GLN A 343 10.67 -13.11 14.70
CA GLN A 343 11.38 -14.18 13.97
C GLN A 343 12.85 -14.26 14.38
#